data_AF-A0A162LJ57-F1
#
_entry.id   AF-A0A162LJ57-F1
#
_cell.length_a   1.000
_cell.length_b   1.000
_cell.length_c   1.000
_cell.angle_alpha   90.00
_cell.angle_beta   90.00
_cell.angle_gamma   90.00
#
_symmetry.space_group_name_H-M   'P 1'
#
loop_
_entity.id
_entity.type
_entity.pdbx_description
1 polymer ?
#
loop_
_entity_poly.entity_id
_entity_poly.type
_entity_poly.pdbx_seq_one_letter_code
_entity_poly.pdbx_strand_id
1 'polypeptide(L)'
;MLFLLAACGGTRGVAEFAAYSEAYAAQQRQGDAVLDAFAVAERRLILRESGTSGIIEPFDPNKAAYYVDGVDGPYTAGLRATLSALGGYNATLLGLANGEAADALAGRAAGILRDLGSAGGILTAGLGPAGAVAAPATKDALAGAIGIAETIFGGLAAADARNRFRAELAAAHPVMKDILAGLRGATPAMFLVFERSRIDPATRADTASGLTPDQETALEQDRRLLAGWVLLLDSTARAMDAAVAAATADGPAIRFTELADQATELRVLAETVRATRTR
;
A
#
# COMPACT_ATOMS: atom_id res chain seq x y z
N MET A 1 -18.04 47.47 13.26
CA MET A 1 -16.95 46.82 12.49
C MET A 1 -16.77 45.41 13.06
N LEU A 2 -17.64 44.49 12.63
CA LEU A 2 -17.88 43.19 13.30
C LEU A 2 -18.11 42.12 12.23
N PHE A 3 -17.08 41.85 11.41
CA PHE A 3 -17.17 40.90 10.28
C PHE A 3 -15.83 40.17 9.97
N LEU A 4 -14.87 40.10 10.90
CA LEU A 4 -13.54 39.53 10.64
C LEU A 4 -13.22 38.22 11.39
N LEU A 5 -14.15 37.65 12.16
CA LEU A 5 -13.89 36.40 12.93
C LEU A 5 -14.58 35.15 12.36
N ALA A 6 -15.38 35.26 11.30
CA ALA A 6 -16.09 34.11 10.71
C ALA A 6 -15.30 33.34 9.64
N ALA A 7 -14.12 33.83 9.23
CA ALA A 7 -13.34 33.24 8.13
C ALA A 7 -12.35 32.13 8.55
N CYS A 8 -12.07 31.97 9.85
CA CYS A 8 -11.11 30.96 10.33
C CYS A 8 -11.72 29.57 10.62
N GLY A 9 -13.04 29.38 10.45
CA GLY A 9 -13.68 28.07 10.63
C GLY A 9 -13.56 27.12 9.43
N GLY A 10 -13.19 27.66 8.26
CA GLY A 10 -13.26 26.96 6.97
C GLY A 10 -12.04 26.11 6.59
N THR A 11 -10.90 26.25 7.28
CA THR A 11 -9.62 25.57 6.94
C THR A 11 -9.25 24.43 7.90
N ARG A 12 -10.12 24.13 8.85
CA ARG A 12 -9.83 23.16 9.91
C ARG A 12 -9.64 21.74 9.37
N GLY A 13 -8.52 21.12 9.71
CA GLY A 13 -8.17 19.74 9.32
C GLY A 13 -7.55 19.62 7.94
N VAL A 14 -7.56 20.67 7.11
CA VAL A 14 -7.05 20.61 5.73
C VAL A 14 -5.53 20.63 5.72
N ALA A 15 -4.91 21.50 6.51
CA ALA A 15 -3.45 21.57 6.62
C ALA A 15 -2.89 20.28 7.25
N GLU A 16 -3.60 19.76 8.24
CA GLU A 16 -3.33 18.48 8.88
C GLU A 16 -3.38 17.32 7.88
N PHE A 17 -4.49 17.21 7.15
CA PHE A 17 -4.64 16.16 6.15
C PHE A 17 -3.63 16.30 5.00
N ALA A 18 -3.27 17.51 4.60
CA ALA A 18 -2.21 17.74 3.62
C ALA A 18 -0.84 17.23 4.10
N ALA A 19 -0.49 17.48 5.37
CA ALA A 19 0.75 16.97 5.96
C ALA A 19 0.77 15.43 6.00
N TYR A 20 -0.35 14.81 6.39
CA TYR A 20 -0.54 13.36 6.31
C TYR A 20 -0.40 12.85 4.87
N SER A 21 -1.07 13.49 3.90
CA SER A 21 -1.04 13.06 2.49
C SER A 21 0.37 13.13 1.89
N GLU A 22 1.15 14.15 2.25
CA GLU A 22 2.56 14.25 1.85
C GLU A 22 3.43 13.16 2.51
N ALA A 23 3.19 12.88 3.79
CA ALA A 23 3.89 11.83 4.51
C ALA A 23 3.53 10.43 3.97
N TYR A 24 2.27 10.21 3.58
CA TYR A 24 1.82 9.02 2.86
C TYR A 24 2.55 8.86 1.53
N ALA A 25 2.64 9.92 0.72
CA ALA A 25 3.37 9.86 -0.56
C ALA A 25 4.86 9.52 -0.38
N ALA A 26 5.49 9.99 0.72
CA ALA A 26 6.85 9.59 1.07
C ALA A 26 6.94 8.12 1.49
N GLN A 27 5.98 7.64 2.29
CA GLN A 27 5.88 6.23 2.66
C GLN A 27 5.67 5.34 1.44
N GLN A 28 4.79 5.72 0.51
CA GLN A 28 4.51 4.95 -0.71
C GLN A 28 5.78 4.74 -1.54
N ARG A 29 6.64 5.76 -1.69
CA ARG A 29 7.94 5.61 -2.39
C ARG A 29 8.87 4.61 -1.71
N GLN A 30 8.88 4.57 -0.37
CA GLN A 30 9.64 3.53 0.34
C GLN A 30 8.97 2.16 0.22
N GLY A 31 7.65 2.16 0.15
CA GLY A 31 6.86 0.98 -0.11
C GLY A 31 7.13 0.35 -1.47
N ASP A 32 7.24 1.16 -2.51
CA ASP A 32 7.61 0.72 -3.85
C ASP A 32 8.94 -0.03 -3.85
N ALA A 33 9.93 0.45 -3.09
CA ALA A 33 11.21 -0.22 -2.92
C ALA A 33 11.11 -1.61 -2.26
N VAL A 34 10.15 -1.82 -1.36
CA VAL A 34 9.85 -3.14 -0.76
C VAL A 34 9.18 -4.04 -1.80
N LEU A 35 8.22 -3.47 -2.54
CA LEU A 35 7.50 -4.17 -3.61
C LEU A 35 8.41 -4.56 -4.77
N ASP A 36 9.44 -3.77 -5.09
CA ASP A 36 10.43 -4.12 -6.11
C ASP A 36 11.26 -5.36 -5.70
N ALA A 37 11.69 -5.43 -4.45
CA ALA A 37 12.37 -6.62 -3.92
C ALA A 37 11.42 -7.83 -3.92
N PHE A 38 10.16 -7.60 -3.57
CA PHE A 38 9.14 -8.62 -3.57
C PHE A 38 8.81 -9.13 -4.98
N ALA A 39 8.73 -8.27 -6.00
CA ALA A 39 8.54 -8.66 -7.41
C ALA A 39 9.65 -9.60 -7.90
N VAL A 40 10.90 -9.33 -7.50
CA VAL A 40 12.03 -10.21 -7.84
C VAL A 40 11.87 -11.57 -7.18
N ALA A 41 11.47 -11.61 -5.90
CA ALA A 41 11.23 -12.86 -5.19
C ALA A 41 10.05 -13.65 -5.78
N GLU A 42 8.93 -12.98 -6.07
CA GLU A 42 7.75 -13.54 -6.72
C GLU A 42 8.13 -14.16 -8.08
N ARG A 43 8.82 -13.41 -8.94
CA ARG A 43 9.28 -13.89 -10.26
C ARG A 43 10.16 -15.12 -10.13
N ARG A 44 11.16 -15.09 -9.24
CA ARG A 44 12.06 -16.22 -9.00
C ARG A 44 11.31 -17.46 -8.56
N LEU A 45 10.37 -17.32 -7.64
CA LEU A 45 9.56 -18.43 -7.15
C LEU A 45 8.75 -19.07 -8.29
N ILE A 46 8.01 -18.25 -9.06
CA ILE A 46 7.13 -18.73 -10.13
C ILE A 46 7.92 -19.40 -11.27
N LEU A 47 9.00 -18.77 -11.73
CA LEU A 47 9.82 -19.31 -12.80
C LEU A 47 10.50 -20.61 -12.38
N ARG A 48 10.93 -20.72 -11.12
CA ARG A 48 11.49 -21.96 -10.58
C ARG A 48 10.46 -23.08 -10.56
N GLU A 49 9.29 -22.82 -10.00
CA GLU A 49 8.24 -23.85 -9.91
C GLU A 49 7.78 -24.33 -11.29
N SER A 50 7.75 -23.43 -12.28
CA SER A 50 7.46 -23.76 -13.69
C SER A 50 8.60 -24.54 -14.39
N GLY A 51 9.83 -24.48 -13.88
CA GLY A 51 10.99 -25.19 -14.43
C GLY A 51 11.28 -26.55 -13.79
N THR A 52 10.60 -26.91 -12.70
CA THR A 52 10.92 -28.09 -11.86
C THR A 52 10.72 -29.43 -12.56
N SER A 53 10.02 -29.47 -13.70
CA SER A 53 9.71 -30.72 -14.42
C SER A 53 10.83 -31.22 -15.35
N GLY A 54 11.89 -30.43 -15.57
CA GLY A 54 12.95 -30.77 -16.54
C GLY A 54 12.48 -30.77 -18.01
N ILE A 55 11.21 -30.38 -18.24
CA ILE A 55 10.60 -30.19 -19.56
C ILE A 55 10.52 -28.69 -19.78
N ILE A 56 10.89 -28.22 -20.98
CA ILE A 56 10.59 -26.84 -21.38
C ILE A 56 9.08 -26.73 -21.45
N GLU A 57 8.46 -26.13 -20.42
CA GLU A 57 7.03 -25.84 -20.45
C GLU A 57 6.71 -24.98 -21.68
N PRO A 58 5.64 -25.28 -22.43
CA PRO A 58 5.15 -24.38 -23.46
C PRO A 58 4.93 -22.98 -22.88
N PHE A 59 5.19 -21.95 -23.68
CA PHE A 59 4.94 -20.57 -23.25
C PHE A 59 3.46 -20.39 -22.86
N ASP A 60 3.22 -20.09 -21.58
CA ASP A 60 1.91 -19.75 -21.03
C ASP A 60 1.74 -18.23 -21.05
N PRO A 61 0.84 -17.68 -21.88
CA PRO A 61 0.56 -16.24 -21.92
C PRO A 61 0.19 -15.64 -20.55
N ASN A 62 -0.41 -16.43 -19.64
CA ASN A 62 -0.76 -15.97 -18.29
C ASN A 62 0.47 -15.75 -17.40
N LYS A 63 1.62 -16.34 -17.75
CA LYS A 63 2.90 -16.16 -17.06
C LYS A 63 3.80 -15.10 -17.73
N ALA A 64 3.34 -14.44 -18.80
CA ALA A 64 4.15 -13.52 -19.59
C ALA A 64 4.82 -12.41 -18.74
N ALA A 65 4.11 -11.88 -17.73
CA ALA A 65 4.64 -10.86 -16.82
C ALA A 65 5.92 -11.30 -16.08
N TYR A 66 6.08 -12.60 -15.81
CA TYR A 66 7.26 -13.13 -15.13
C TYR A 66 8.48 -13.26 -16.04
N TYR A 67 8.32 -13.19 -17.37
CA TYR A 67 9.42 -13.29 -18.32
C TYR A 67 10.00 -11.93 -18.76
N VAL A 68 9.38 -10.82 -18.34
CA VAL A 68 9.82 -9.47 -18.67
C VAL A 68 10.37 -8.77 -17.43
N ASP A 69 11.61 -8.31 -17.51
CA ASP A 69 12.19 -7.52 -16.43
C ASP A 69 11.51 -6.17 -16.28
N GLY A 70 11.30 -5.76 -15.04
CA GLY A 70 10.59 -4.52 -14.69
C GLY A 70 9.06 -4.60 -14.76
N VAL A 71 8.47 -5.73 -15.17
CA VAL A 71 7.02 -5.95 -15.07
C VAL A 71 6.69 -6.68 -13.77
N ASP A 72 5.77 -6.12 -12.99
CA ASP A 72 5.30 -6.72 -11.75
C ASP A 72 4.51 -8.00 -12.04
N GLY A 73 4.74 -9.02 -11.21
CA GLY A 73 3.86 -10.18 -11.17
C GLY A 73 2.48 -9.82 -10.58
N PRO A 74 1.45 -10.63 -10.85
CA PRO A 74 0.12 -10.55 -10.26
C PRO A 74 0.04 -10.09 -8.80
N TYR A 75 0.89 -10.64 -7.92
CA TYR A 75 0.85 -10.26 -6.50
C TYR A 75 1.38 -8.87 -6.27
N THR A 76 2.57 -8.60 -6.79
CA THR A 76 3.20 -7.30 -6.60
C THR A 76 2.33 -6.20 -7.22
N ALA A 77 1.77 -6.45 -8.41
CA ALA A 77 0.85 -5.53 -9.07
C ALA A 77 -0.39 -5.25 -8.21
N GLY A 78 -0.97 -6.28 -7.57
CA GLY A 78 -2.11 -6.12 -6.66
C GLY A 78 -1.80 -5.29 -5.40
N LEU A 79 -0.63 -5.53 -4.79
CA LEU A 79 -0.17 -4.74 -3.64
C LEU A 79 0.10 -3.28 -4.03
N ARG A 80 0.75 -3.06 -5.18
CA ARG A 80 1.06 -1.71 -5.69
C ARG A 80 -0.20 -0.95 -6.06
N ALA A 81 -1.16 -1.61 -6.71
CA ALA A 81 -2.46 -1.02 -7.04
C ALA A 81 -3.22 -0.59 -5.78
N THR A 82 -3.20 -1.41 -4.73
CA THR A 82 -3.83 -1.10 -3.44
C THR A 82 -3.23 0.16 -2.80
N LEU A 83 -1.89 0.27 -2.75
CA LEU A 83 -1.22 1.48 -2.26
C LEU A 83 -1.52 2.70 -3.15
N SER A 84 -1.45 2.53 -4.47
CA SER A 84 -1.73 3.61 -5.42
C SER A 84 -3.15 4.15 -5.26
N ALA A 85 -4.13 3.27 -5.03
CA ALA A 85 -5.51 3.65 -4.78
C ALA A 85 -5.69 4.47 -3.50
N LEU A 86 -5.05 4.06 -2.39
CA LEU A 86 -5.04 4.85 -1.16
C LEU A 86 -4.41 6.24 -1.38
N GLY A 87 -3.27 6.30 -2.07
CA GLY A 87 -2.61 7.57 -2.41
C GLY A 87 -3.49 8.46 -3.30
N GLY A 88 -4.13 7.86 -4.31
CA GLY A 88 -5.07 8.53 -5.19
C GLY A 88 -6.33 9.02 -4.46
N TYR A 89 -6.81 8.29 -3.46
CA TYR A 89 -7.90 8.74 -2.60
C TYR A 89 -7.48 9.93 -1.75
N ASN A 90 -6.31 9.87 -1.11
CA ASN A 90 -5.76 10.99 -0.34
C ASN A 90 -5.64 12.25 -1.21
N ALA A 91 -5.14 12.12 -2.44
CA ALA A 91 -5.06 13.22 -3.40
C ALA A 91 -6.46 13.75 -3.80
N THR A 92 -7.44 12.86 -3.93
CA THR A 92 -8.84 13.23 -4.24
C THR A 92 -9.49 14.01 -3.09
N LEU A 93 -9.31 13.56 -1.85
CA LEU A 93 -9.77 14.27 -0.67
C LEU A 93 -9.09 15.63 -0.50
N LEU A 94 -7.79 15.72 -0.79
CA LEU A 94 -7.07 16.99 -0.75
C LEU A 94 -7.55 17.96 -1.84
N GLY A 95 -7.78 17.46 -3.05
CA GLY A 95 -8.40 18.23 -4.14
C GLY A 95 -9.78 18.74 -3.76
N LEU A 96 -10.60 17.89 -3.14
CA LEU A 96 -11.93 18.25 -2.62
C LEU A 96 -11.82 19.34 -1.53
N ALA A 97 -10.87 19.22 -0.61
CA ALA A 97 -10.60 20.23 0.42
C ALA A 97 -10.17 21.59 -0.18
N ASN A 98 -9.41 21.55 -1.28
CA ASN A 98 -8.94 22.72 -2.02
C ASN A 98 -10.00 23.31 -2.97
N GLY A 99 -11.16 22.67 -3.12
CA GLY A 99 -12.24 23.11 -4.00
C GLY A 99 -12.00 22.79 -5.48
N GLU A 100 -11.25 21.73 -5.79
CA GLU A 100 -11.13 21.21 -7.15
C GLU A 100 -12.51 20.86 -7.75
N ALA A 101 -12.64 21.05 -9.06
CA ALA A 101 -13.88 20.73 -9.77
C ALA A 101 -14.19 19.23 -9.67
N ALA A 102 -15.46 18.92 -9.39
CA ALA A 102 -15.91 17.56 -9.19
C ALA A 102 -15.67 16.63 -10.39
N ASP A 103 -15.67 17.16 -11.62
CA ASP A 103 -15.37 16.39 -12.83
C ASP A 103 -13.91 15.90 -12.86
N ALA A 104 -12.98 16.70 -12.37
CA ALA A 104 -11.57 16.30 -12.25
C ALA A 104 -11.39 15.21 -11.20
N LEU A 105 -12.13 15.29 -10.08
CA LEU A 105 -12.14 14.29 -9.02
C LEU A 105 -12.79 12.98 -9.48
N ALA A 106 -13.90 13.06 -10.23
CA ALA A 106 -14.59 11.90 -10.80
C ALA A 106 -13.71 11.16 -11.82
N GLY A 107 -12.99 11.90 -12.68
CA GLY A 107 -12.03 11.30 -13.62
C GLY A 107 -10.89 10.56 -12.91
N ARG A 108 -10.36 11.14 -11.82
CA ARG A 108 -9.31 10.52 -11.00
C ARG A 108 -9.83 9.25 -10.29
N ALA A 109 -11.02 9.32 -9.69
CA ALA A 109 -11.69 8.20 -9.05
C ALA A 109 -11.94 7.04 -10.05
N ALA A 110 -12.43 7.35 -11.25
CA ALA A 110 -12.67 6.36 -12.29
C ALA A 110 -11.37 5.67 -12.78
N GLY A 111 -10.25 6.40 -12.81
CA GLY A 111 -8.93 5.82 -13.10
C GLY A 111 -8.51 4.81 -12.02
N ILE A 112 -8.60 5.21 -10.76
CA ILE A 112 -8.25 4.35 -9.61
C ILE A 112 -9.11 3.09 -9.59
N LEU A 113 -10.43 3.22 -9.81
CA LEU A 113 -11.34 2.08 -9.89
C LEU A 113 -10.98 1.10 -11.01
N ARG A 114 -10.56 1.61 -12.18
CA ARG A 114 -10.14 0.77 -13.30
C ARG A 114 -8.86 0.00 -12.99
N ASP A 115 -7.88 0.67 -12.38
CA ASP A 115 -6.60 0.06 -12.02
C ASP A 115 -6.81 -1.01 -10.94
N LEU A 116 -7.64 -0.74 -9.94
CA LEU A 116 -8.06 -1.70 -8.93
C LEU A 116 -8.83 -2.89 -9.51
N GLY A 117 -9.79 -2.65 -10.41
CA GLY A 117 -10.54 -3.72 -11.06
C GLY A 117 -9.64 -4.62 -11.90
N SER A 118 -8.62 -4.06 -12.57
CA SER A 118 -7.62 -4.84 -13.31
C SER A 118 -6.75 -5.69 -12.37
N ALA A 119 -6.32 -5.14 -11.24
CA ALA A 119 -5.58 -5.86 -10.21
C ALA A 119 -6.41 -6.97 -9.55
N GLY A 120 -7.68 -6.70 -9.21
CA GLY A 120 -8.61 -7.68 -8.64
C GLY A 120 -8.94 -8.83 -9.60
N GLY A 121 -9.08 -8.52 -10.90
CA GLY A 121 -9.22 -9.53 -11.95
C GLY A 121 -8.02 -10.49 -12.02
N ILE A 122 -6.81 -9.95 -11.84
CA ILE A 122 -5.57 -10.74 -11.82
C ILE A 122 -5.49 -11.64 -10.57
N LEU A 123 -5.93 -11.16 -9.39
CA LEU A 123 -5.95 -11.96 -8.15
C LEU A 123 -7.02 -13.08 -8.18
N THR A 124 -8.15 -12.84 -8.86
CA THR A 124 -9.26 -13.79 -8.99
C THR A 124 -9.01 -14.85 -10.06
N ALA A 125 -8.26 -14.52 -11.13
CA ALA A 125 -7.87 -15.44 -12.19
C ALA A 125 -6.91 -16.57 -11.75
N GLY A 126 -6.44 -16.54 -10.50
CA GLY A 126 -5.56 -17.56 -9.94
C GLY A 126 -4.13 -17.06 -9.89
N LEU A 127 -3.58 -17.10 -8.68
CA LEU A 127 -2.34 -16.42 -8.32
C LEU A 127 -1.07 -17.24 -8.63
N GLY A 128 -1.21 -18.27 -9.46
CA GLY A 128 -0.16 -19.25 -9.70
C GLY A 128 0.38 -19.86 -8.39
N PRO A 129 1.57 -20.48 -8.44
CA PRO A 129 2.16 -21.11 -7.27
C PRO A 129 2.48 -20.16 -6.10
N ALA A 130 2.84 -18.90 -6.35
CA ALA A 130 2.98 -17.88 -5.30
C ALA A 130 1.68 -17.71 -4.49
N GLY A 131 0.52 -18.06 -5.05
CA GLY A 131 -0.76 -18.09 -4.35
C GLY A 131 -1.24 -19.36 -3.75
N ALA A 132 -0.58 -20.48 -4.03
CA ALA A 132 -0.65 -21.61 -3.14
C ALA A 132 0.22 -21.38 -1.88
N VAL A 133 1.24 -20.51 -1.96
CA VAL A 133 2.15 -20.17 -0.86
C VAL A 133 1.56 -19.13 0.09
N ALA A 134 0.89 -18.09 -0.44
CA ALA A 134 0.16 -17.12 0.36
C ALA A 134 -1.14 -17.73 0.89
N ALA A 135 -1.36 -17.73 2.21
CA ALA A 135 -2.54 -18.33 2.83
C ALA A 135 -3.86 -17.76 2.26
N PRO A 136 -4.99 -18.52 2.28
CA PRO A 136 -6.30 -18.02 1.86
C PRO A 136 -6.68 -16.68 2.51
N ALA A 137 -6.34 -16.50 3.79
CA ALA A 137 -6.54 -15.26 4.53
C ALA A 137 -5.84 -14.03 3.92
N THR A 138 -4.73 -14.22 3.21
CA THR A 138 -4.01 -13.14 2.52
C THR A 138 -4.68 -12.77 1.20
N LYS A 139 -5.20 -13.75 0.46
CA LYS A 139 -6.02 -13.51 -0.74
C LYS A 139 -7.29 -12.76 -0.35
N ASP A 140 -7.94 -13.18 0.73
CA ASP A 140 -9.14 -12.53 1.26
C ASP A 140 -8.86 -11.11 1.77
N ALA A 141 -7.69 -10.89 2.41
CA ALA A 141 -7.27 -9.55 2.84
C ALA A 141 -7.00 -8.60 1.66
N LEU A 142 -6.35 -9.09 0.59
CA LEU A 142 -6.04 -8.27 -0.59
C LEU A 142 -7.27 -8.04 -1.48
N ALA A 143 -8.09 -9.06 -1.69
CA ALA A 143 -9.38 -8.93 -2.38
C ALA A 143 -10.35 -8.04 -1.59
N GLY A 144 -10.36 -8.17 -0.26
CA GLY A 144 -11.08 -7.30 0.65
C GLY A 144 -10.61 -5.85 0.53
N ALA A 145 -9.30 -5.59 0.58
CA ALA A 145 -8.73 -4.25 0.42
C ALA A 145 -9.11 -3.59 -0.93
N ILE A 146 -9.12 -4.36 -2.02
CA ILE A 146 -9.53 -3.88 -3.34
C ILE A 146 -11.03 -3.57 -3.40
N GLY A 147 -11.90 -4.48 -2.94
CA GLY A 147 -13.35 -4.25 -2.92
C GLY A 147 -13.79 -3.14 -1.97
N ILE A 148 -13.05 -2.97 -0.87
CA ILE A 148 -13.20 -1.85 0.05
C ILE A 148 -12.85 -0.53 -0.66
N ALA A 149 -11.75 -0.48 -1.40
CA ALA A 149 -11.36 0.71 -2.16
C ALA A 149 -12.41 1.08 -3.24
N GLU A 150 -13.02 0.09 -3.92
CA GLU A 150 -14.11 0.34 -4.87
C GLU A 150 -15.32 1.03 -4.23
N THR A 151 -15.63 0.67 -2.98
CA THR A 151 -16.74 1.25 -2.20
C THR A 151 -16.50 2.74 -1.90
N ILE A 152 -15.25 3.16 -1.69
CA ILE A 152 -14.89 4.55 -1.40
C ILE A 152 -15.18 5.47 -2.59
N PHE A 153 -14.81 5.04 -3.80
CA PHE A 153 -14.82 5.91 -4.97
C PHE A 153 -16.18 5.97 -5.69
N GLY A 154 -17.11 5.06 -5.39
CA GLY A 154 -18.44 5.02 -6.01
C GLY A 154 -19.39 6.17 -5.61
N GLY A 155 -19.07 6.95 -4.57
CA GLY A 155 -19.98 7.93 -3.96
C GLY A 155 -19.73 9.42 -4.26
N LEU A 156 -18.69 9.77 -5.03
CA LEU A 156 -18.31 11.17 -5.26
C LEU A 156 -19.28 11.88 -6.24
N ALA A 157 -20.15 12.76 -5.72
CA ALA A 157 -21.04 13.61 -6.52
C ALA A 157 -20.73 15.11 -6.34
N ALA A 158 -20.93 15.89 -7.39
CA ALA A 158 -20.58 17.31 -7.47
C ALA A 158 -21.58 18.23 -6.72
N ALA A 159 -21.30 18.62 -5.47
CA ALA A 159 -21.75 19.88 -4.84
C ALA A 159 -21.23 20.01 -3.39
N ASP A 160 -20.88 21.25 -3.00
CA ASP A 160 -20.33 21.74 -1.72
C ASP A 160 -19.09 21.00 -1.16
N ALA A 161 -17.94 21.27 -1.79
CA ALA A 161 -16.70 20.50 -1.65
C ALA A 161 -16.13 20.41 -0.21
N ARG A 162 -16.21 21.47 0.60
CA ARG A 162 -15.46 21.53 1.87
C ARG A 162 -16.14 20.82 3.05
N ASN A 163 -17.45 20.98 3.17
CA ASN A 163 -18.23 20.22 4.16
C ASN A 163 -18.21 18.73 3.81
N ARG A 164 -18.16 18.42 2.51
CA ARG A 164 -18.03 17.06 2.00
C ARG A 164 -16.66 16.45 2.30
N PHE A 165 -15.55 17.18 2.20
CA PHE A 165 -14.23 16.67 2.58
C PHE A 165 -14.23 16.00 3.97
N ARG A 166 -14.77 16.67 4.99
CA ARG A 166 -14.80 16.10 6.36
C ARG A 166 -15.71 14.88 6.46
N ALA A 167 -16.88 14.93 5.81
CA ALA A 167 -17.83 13.83 5.80
C ALA A 167 -17.25 12.59 5.08
N GLU A 168 -16.65 12.79 3.90
CA GLU A 168 -16.02 11.73 3.11
C GLU A 168 -14.79 11.18 3.83
N LEU A 169 -13.94 12.03 4.42
CA LEU A 169 -12.79 11.61 5.21
C LEU A 169 -13.22 10.75 6.41
N ALA A 170 -14.25 11.17 7.15
CA ALA A 170 -14.76 10.41 8.29
C ALA A 170 -15.43 9.08 7.85
N ALA A 171 -16.15 9.08 6.73
CA ALA A 171 -16.81 7.88 6.20
C ALA A 171 -15.80 6.85 5.65
N ALA A 172 -14.75 7.30 4.97
CA ALA A 172 -13.74 6.43 4.38
C ALA A 172 -12.64 6.01 5.36
N HIS A 173 -12.52 6.67 6.51
CA HIS A 173 -11.48 6.38 7.50
C HIS A 173 -11.41 4.91 7.94
N PRO A 174 -12.51 4.25 8.37
CA PRO A 174 -12.46 2.85 8.81
C PRO A 174 -11.95 1.93 7.69
N VAL A 175 -12.44 2.19 6.49
CA VAL A 175 -12.10 1.48 5.26
C VAL A 175 -10.61 1.65 4.90
N MET A 176 -10.06 2.86 4.97
CA MET A 176 -8.63 3.09 4.72
C MET A 176 -7.76 2.38 5.77
N LYS A 177 -8.20 2.33 7.04
CA LYS A 177 -7.51 1.56 8.08
C LYS A 177 -7.55 0.06 7.80
N ASP A 178 -8.68 -0.46 7.35
CA ASP A 178 -8.83 -1.88 7.02
C ASP A 178 -7.89 -2.27 5.87
N ILE A 179 -7.69 -1.40 4.87
CA ILE A 179 -6.69 -1.61 3.81
C ILE A 179 -5.28 -1.69 4.40
N LEU A 180 -4.88 -0.73 5.25
CA LEU A 180 -3.55 -0.74 5.87
C LEU A 180 -3.34 -1.97 6.78
N ALA A 181 -4.38 -2.37 7.51
CA ALA A 181 -4.36 -3.58 8.33
C ALA A 181 -4.27 -4.86 7.49
N GLY A 182 -4.95 -4.90 6.34
CA GLY A 182 -4.86 -5.98 5.36
C GLY A 182 -3.45 -6.11 4.77
N LEU A 183 -2.85 -4.99 4.35
CA LEU A 183 -1.46 -4.95 3.87
C LEU A 183 -0.47 -5.41 4.95
N ARG A 184 -0.69 -4.98 6.21
CA ARG A 184 0.11 -5.44 7.35
C ARG A 184 -0.05 -6.95 7.55
N GLY A 185 -1.28 -7.46 7.51
CA GLY A 185 -1.62 -8.88 7.65
C GLY A 185 -1.11 -9.76 6.51
N ALA A 186 -0.83 -9.19 5.33
CA ALA A 186 -0.22 -9.89 4.20
C ALA A 186 1.31 -10.09 4.35
N THR A 187 1.98 -9.31 5.21
CA THR A 187 3.44 -9.34 5.38
C THR A 187 4.03 -10.73 5.70
N PRO A 188 3.41 -11.58 6.56
CA PRO A 188 3.92 -12.93 6.79
C PRO A 188 3.95 -13.80 5.52
N ALA A 189 2.94 -13.68 4.66
CA ALA A 189 2.92 -14.38 3.38
C ALA A 189 4.00 -13.85 2.43
N MET A 190 4.27 -12.54 2.45
CA MET A 190 5.37 -11.97 1.68
C MET A 190 6.73 -12.56 2.12
N PHE A 191 6.92 -12.76 3.42
CA PHE A 191 8.13 -13.40 3.95
C PHE A 191 8.28 -14.85 3.47
N LEU A 192 7.19 -15.62 3.41
CA LEU A 192 7.21 -16.99 2.88
C LEU A 192 7.60 -17.03 1.40
N VAL A 193 7.18 -16.04 0.61
CA VAL A 193 7.62 -15.93 -0.79
C VAL A 193 9.11 -15.61 -0.86
N PHE A 194 9.63 -14.69 -0.05
CA PHE A 194 11.08 -14.43 0.04
C PHE A 194 11.86 -15.70 0.39
N GLU A 195 11.46 -16.40 1.45
CA GLU A 195 12.07 -17.65 1.90
C GLU A 195 12.08 -18.71 0.78
N ARG A 196 10.92 -19.02 0.21
CA ARG A 196 10.81 -20.05 -0.85
C ARG A 196 11.52 -19.65 -2.13
N SER A 197 11.55 -18.36 -2.47
CA SER A 197 12.31 -17.85 -3.62
C SER A 197 13.82 -18.09 -3.47
N ARG A 198 14.33 -18.29 -2.25
CA ARG A 198 15.75 -18.56 -1.97
C ARG A 198 16.11 -20.03 -1.89
N ILE A 199 15.16 -20.90 -1.53
CA ILE A 199 15.39 -22.35 -1.49
C ILE A 199 15.45 -22.89 -2.92
N ASP A 200 16.65 -23.17 -3.42
CA ASP A 200 16.86 -23.89 -4.67
C ASP A 200 17.00 -25.39 -4.37
N PRO A 201 16.10 -26.26 -4.91
CA PRO A 201 16.20 -27.71 -4.73
C PRO A 201 17.52 -28.30 -5.23
N ALA A 202 18.13 -27.72 -6.26
CA ALA A 202 19.37 -28.21 -6.86
C ALA A 202 20.61 -27.85 -6.05
N THR A 203 20.57 -26.75 -5.30
CA THR A 203 21.67 -26.28 -4.45
C THR A 203 21.29 -26.24 -2.97
N ARG A 204 20.30 -27.05 -2.57
CA ARG A 204 19.78 -27.09 -1.22
C ARG A 204 20.92 -27.46 -0.26
N ALA A 205 21.16 -26.62 0.73
CA ALA A 205 22.16 -26.92 1.75
C ALA A 205 21.67 -28.06 2.67
N ASP A 206 22.60 -28.86 3.18
CA ASP A 206 22.32 -29.87 4.21
C ASP A 206 22.19 -29.21 5.59
N THR A 207 21.21 -28.33 5.72
CA THR A 207 20.88 -27.56 6.92
C THR A 207 19.39 -27.70 7.21
N ALA A 208 18.98 -27.45 8.46
CA ALA A 208 17.56 -27.51 8.84
C ALA A 208 16.68 -26.53 8.04
N SER A 209 17.25 -25.38 7.65
CA SER A 209 16.62 -24.36 6.80
C SER A 209 16.65 -24.71 5.32
N GLY A 210 17.57 -25.58 4.88
CA GLY A 210 17.84 -25.84 3.47
C GLY A 210 18.54 -24.70 2.74
N LEU A 211 18.99 -23.67 3.47
CA LEU A 211 19.64 -22.47 2.96
C LEU A 211 21.15 -22.49 3.21
N THR A 212 21.91 -21.92 2.28
CA THR A 212 23.33 -21.59 2.44
C THR A 212 23.50 -20.38 3.36
N PRO A 213 24.68 -20.17 3.99
CA PRO A 213 24.92 -19.01 4.86
C PRO A 213 24.65 -17.65 4.20
N ASP A 214 24.96 -17.52 2.91
CA ASP A 214 24.70 -16.30 2.14
C ASP A 214 23.19 -16.08 1.92
N GLN A 215 22.44 -17.17 1.67
CA GLN A 215 20.99 -17.10 1.54
C GLN A 215 20.31 -16.78 2.87
N GLU A 216 20.80 -17.30 3.99
CA GLU A 216 20.31 -16.96 5.33
C GLU A 216 20.54 -15.49 5.66
N THR A 217 21.73 -14.96 5.35
CA THR A 217 22.05 -13.54 5.53
C THR A 217 21.12 -12.65 4.72
N ALA A 218 20.86 -13.02 3.48
CA ALA A 218 19.99 -12.24 2.60
C ALA A 218 18.50 -12.41 2.96
N LEU A 219 18.07 -13.56 3.50
CA LEU A 219 16.72 -13.72 4.04
C LEU A 219 16.49 -12.87 5.31
N GLU A 220 17.51 -12.71 6.14
CA GLU A 220 17.47 -11.80 7.29
C GLU A 220 17.39 -10.33 6.84
N GLN A 221 18.02 -9.96 5.72
CA GLN A 221 17.83 -8.64 5.11
C GLN A 221 16.38 -8.44 4.63
N ASP A 222 15.77 -9.45 3.98
CA ASP A 222 14.36 -9.38 3.56
C ASP A 222 13.43 -9.25 4.78
N ARG A 223 13.75 -9.93 5.89
CA ARG A 223 13.00 -9.80 7.16
C ARG A 223 13.06 -8.37 7.70
N ARG A 224 14.22 -7.73 7.67
CA ARG A 224 14.38 -6.33 8.10
C ARG A 224 13.64 -5.37 7.18
N LEU A 225 13.66 -5.62 5.87
CA LEU A 225 12.91 -4.86 4.89
C LEU A 225 11.40 -4.91 5.16
N LEU A 226 10.87 -6.11 5.40
CA LEU A 226 9.46 -6.31 5.76
C LEU A 226 9.10 -5.73 7.13
N ALA A 227 10.00 -5.79 8.12
CA ALA A 227 9.80 -5.12 9.40
C ALA A 227 9.68 -3.60 9.22
N GLY A 228 10.55 -3.00 8.39
CA GLY A 228 10.45 -1.59 8.02
C GLY A 228 9.13 -1.24 7.36
N TRP A 229 8.67 -2.07 6.42
CA TRP A 229 7.35 -1.95 5.79
C TRP A 229 6.20 -1.95 6.80
N VAL A 230 6.19 -2.91 7.73
CA VAL A 230 5.14 -2.98 8.78
C VAL A 230 5.13 -1.73 9.65
N LEU A 231 6.31 -1.25 10.08
CA LEU A 231 6.40 -0.03 10.89
C LEU A 231 5.90 1.20 10.12
N LEU A 232 6.16 1.26 8.82
CA LEU A 232 5.65 2.32 7.94
C LEU A 232 4.12 2.28 7.82
N LEU A 233 3.53 1.10 7.65
CA LEU A 233 2.07 0.94 7.62
C LEU A 233 1.44 1.36 8.97
N ASP A 234 2.02 0.91 10.10
CA ASP A 234 1.54 1.22 11.44
C ASP A 234 1.64 2.73 11.74
N SER A 235 2.72 3.38 11.30
CA SER A 235 2.89 4.83 11.42
C SER A 235 1.92 5.60 10.50
N THR A 236 1.68 5.11 9.29
CA THR A 236 0.69 5.69 8.36
C THR A 236 -0.72 5.64 8.94
N ALA A 237 -1.12 4.51 9.54
CA ALA A 237 -2.42 4.37 10.19
C ALA A 237 -2.59 5.36 11.35
N ARG A 238 -1.55 5.54 12.18
CA ARG A 238 -1.56 6.52 13.27
C ARG A 238 -1.66 7.97 12.77
N ALA A 239 -0.87 8.33 11.76
CA ALA A 239 -0.93 9.66 11.15
C ALA A 239 -2.31 9.95 10.53
N MET A 240 -2.96 8.94 9.93
CA MET A 240 -4.33 9.06 9.43
C MET A 240 -5.34 9.26 10.57
N ASP A 241 -5.24 8.49 11.66
CA ASP A 241 -6.09 8.66 12.85
C ASP A 241 -5.99 10.09 13.40
N ALA A 242 -4.78 10.63 13.51
CA ALA A 242 -4.55 11.99 13.96
C ALA A 242 -5.12 13.04 12.97
N ALA A 243 -4.98 12.83 11.66
CA ALA A 243 -5.54 13.73 10.65
C ALA A 243 -7.08 13.76 10.70
N VAL A 244 -7.72 12.59 10.84
CA VAL A 244 -9.17 12.48 10.99
C VAL A 244 -9.64 13.12 12.29
N ALA A 245 -8.96 12.85 13.41
CA ALA A 245 -9.27 13.47 14.70
C ALA A 245 -9.14 15.00 14.64
N ALA A 246 -8.17 15.54 13.90
CA ALA A 246 -8.04 16.99 13.70
C ALA A 246 -9.16 17.57 12.82
N ALA A 247 -9.59 16.84 11.80
CA ALA A 247 -10.65 17.25 10.88
C ALA A 247 -12.05 17.20 11.51
N THR A 248 -12.28 16.32 12.49
CA THR A 248 -13.60 16.02 13.06
C THR A 248 -13.85 16.55 14.48
N ALA A 249 -12.82 16.99 15.21
CA ALA A 249 -12.97 17.49 16.57
C ALA A 249 -13.80 18.78 16.67
N ASP A 250 -14.12 19.20 17.91
CA ASP A 250 -14.55 20.57 18.30
C ASP A 250 -13.51 21.18 19.26
N GLY A 251 -12.84 22.28 18.87
CA GLY A 251 -11.72 22.91 19.61
C GLY A 251 -10.39 23.13 18.81
N PRO A 252 -9.59 24.20 19.05
CA PRO A 252 -8.47 24.57 18.19
C PRO A 252 -7.06 24.11 18.65
N ALA A 253 -6.16 24.02 17.67
CA ALA A 253 -4.67 24.09 17.70
C ALA A 253 -3.84 22.96 18.37
N ILE A 254 -4.22 22.42 19.53
CA ILE A 254 -3.35 21.46 20.27
C ILE A 254 -3.07 20.15 19.47
N ARG A 255 -3.93 19.81 18.52
CA ARG A 255 -3.82 18.58 17.72
C ARG A 255 -2.95 18.71 16.47
N PHE A 256 -2.63 19.93 16.03
CA PHE A 256 -1.76 20.15 14.87
C PHE A 256 -0.31 19.78 15.18
N THR A 257 0.17 20.07 16.40
CA THR A 257 1.52 19.70 16.85
C THR A 257 1.71 18.19 16.93
N GLU A 258 0.73 17.46 17.48
CA GLU A 258 0.78 15.99 17.57
C GLU A 258 0.84 15.34 16.18
N LEU A 259 0.08 15.88 15.21
CA LEU A 259 0.14 15.41 13.83
C LEU A 259 1.44 15.79 13.12
N ALA A 260 1.95 16.99 13.33
CA ALA A 260 3.24 17.41 12.78
C ALA A 260 4.39 16.53 13.30
N ASP A 261 4.32 16.14 14.58
CA ASP A 261 5.25 15.19 15.19
C ASP A 261 5.11 13.81 14.55
N GLN A 262 3.90 13.28 14.39
CA GLN A 262 3.67 11.97 13.74
C GLN A 262 4.06 11.95 12.26
N ALA A 263 3.79 13.02 11.51
CA ALA A 263 4.20 13.15 10.12
C ALA A 263 5.73 13.23 9.99
N THR A 264 6.38 13.90 10.94
CA THR A 264 7.85 13.97 11.04
C THR A 264 8.42 12.59 11.39
N GLU A 265 7.85 11.90 12.38
CA GLU A 265 8.23 10.52 12.74
C GLU A 265 8.09 9.58 11.55
N LEU A 266 7.00 9.67 10.78
CA LEU A 266 6.79 8.85 9.58
C LEU A 266 7.88 9.13 8.53
N ARG A 267 8.25 10.39 8.31
CA ARG A 267 9.35 10.77 7.40
C ARG A 267 10.70 10.27 7.89
N VAL A 268 10.99 10.43 9.18
CA VAL A 268 12.25 9.96 9.80
C VAL A 268 12.34 8.43 9.73
N LEU A 269 11.24 7.73 10.01
CA LEU A 269 11.16 6.29 9.89
C LEU A 269 11.36 5.85 8.44
N ALA A 270 10.72 6.51 7.47
CA ALA A 270 10.88 6.26 6.04
C ALA A 270 12.35 6.40 5.60
N GLU A 271 13.04 7.44 6.05
CA GLU A 271 14.47 7.62 5.76
C GLU A 271 15.35 6.61 6.51
N THR A 272 14.98 6.20 7.72
CA THR A 272 15.71 5.18 8.50
C THR A 272 15.62 3.81 7.83
N VAL A 273 14.43 3.42 7.38
CA VAL A 273 14.20 2.18 6.61
C VAL A 273 15.02 2.23 5.32
N ARG A 274 15.03 3.37 4.62
CA ARG A 274 15.85 3.58 3.43
C ARG A 274 17.35 3.41 3.70
N ALA A 275 17.87 4.04 4.75
CA ALA A 275 19.29 4.00 5.10
C ALA A 275 19.76 2.59 5.52
N THR A 276 18.87 1.83 6.18
CA THR A 276 19.16 0.45 6.59
C THR A 276 19.29 -0.49 5.40
N ARG A 277 18.67 -0.17 4.25
CA ARG A 277 18.79 -0.95 3.00
C ARG A 277 20.12 -0.73 2.29
N THR A 278 20.77 0.43 2.45
CA THR A 278 22.02 0.77 1.77
C THR A 278 23.28 0.27 2.48
N ARG A 279 23.15 -0.35 3.66
CA ARG A 279 24.24 -0.96 4.43
C ARG A 279 24.23 -2.47 4.29
#